data_AF-A0A9D1IDP8-F1
#
_entry.id   AF-A0A9D1IDP8-F1
#
_cell.length_a   1.000
_cell.length_b   1.000
_cell.length_c   1.000
_cell.angle_alpha   90.00
_cell.angle_beta   90.00
_cell.angle_gamma   90.00
#
_symmetry.space_group_name_H-M   'P 1'
#
loop_
_entity.id
_entity.type
_entity.pdbx_description
1 polymer ?
#
loop_
_entity_poly.entity_id
_entity_poly.type
_entity_poly.pdbx_seq_one_letter_code
_entity_poly.pdbx_strand_id
1 'polypeptide(L)'
;MKTKIGVSLLVLLVLVSFTACGGDITGRSQTASVVGRDVPTFAVDANGDFTVLQFTDTHLISGTTGKDEKTLAAIRTQIETQTPDLVVFSGDMVEGSNADPRFDKLSALETVGALFEELGQYWAYVPGNNDGEKNGSTEDVVAVLSAYGHCIMADAENLTGATQYAIDLLRADGSLAHSLLFMDSLARDAHNEYDFMKADQVQWAKDTIAQKQAANPQVTVSLFFHMNTPNFAFAGQSGVPYSAEISPVPTDFYSGIDGNAALDSVLAEAGCVGLVSIGHIHPETNYVSFYNNTYYQVVRASGFGVTDAPGCAQITIHTNAETAEAMYDFAELTF
;
A
#
# COMPACT_ATOMS: atom_id res chain seq x y z
N MET A 1 18.41 -45.22 -0.18
CA MET A 1 18.55 -44.42 1.04
C MET A 1 17.92 -43.06 0.79
N LYS A 2 16.72 -42.82 1.30
CA LYS A 2 16.04 -41.52 1.26
C LYS A 2 16.07 -40.97 2.69
N THR A 3 16.89 -39.97 2.94
CA THR A 3 16.97 -39.32 4.25
C THR A 3 15.97 -38.17 4.26
N LYS A 4 14.87 -38.34 5.01
CA LYS A 4 13.96 -37.24 5.34
C LYS A 4 14.63 -36.42 6.45
N ILE A 5 14.98 -35.17 6.15
CA ILE A 5 15.37 -34.19 7.17
C ILE A 5 14.07 -33.50 7.59
N GLY A 6 13.57 -33.86 8.77
CA GLY A 6 12.50 -33.13 9.42
C GLY A 6 13.08 -31.87 10.05
N VAL A 7 12.71 -30.71 9.53
CA VAL A 7 12.93 -29.43 10.21
C VAL A 7 11.72 -29.24 11.13
N SER A 8 11.90 -29.45 12.43
CA SER A 8 10.94 -28.99 13.43
C SER A 8 11.09 -27.48 13.56
N LEU A 9 10.18 -26.73 12.95
CA LEU A 9 10.04 -25.30 13.17
C LEU A 9 9.33 -25.11 14.52
N LEU A 10 10.12 -24.89 15.57
CA LEU A 10 9.59 -24.48 16.87
C LEU A 10 9.30 -22.97 16.78
N VAL A 11 8.07 -22.62 16.37
CA VAL A 11 7.58 -21.24 16.44
C VAL A 11 7.41 -20.91 17.92
N LEU A 12 8.38 -20.19 18.48
CA LEU A 12 8.27 -19.63 19.82
C LEU A 12 7.42 -18.36 19.71
N LEU A 13 6.10 -18.51 19.82
CA LEU A 13 5.17 -17.40 19.93
C LEU A 13 5.39 -16.74 21.31
N VAL A 14 6.27 -15.76 21.39
CA VAL A 14 6.42 -14.94 22.59
C VAL A 14 5.24 -13.97 22.62
N LEU A 15 4.11 -14.42 23.18
CA LEU A 15 3.02 -13.57 23.62
C LEU A 15 3.53 -12.72 24.78
N VAL A 16 4.13 -11.56 24.47
CA VAL A 16 4.30 -10.50 25.46
C VAL A 16 2.92 -9.88 25.67
N SER A 17 2.17 -10.44 26.62
CA SER A 17 0.90 -9.88 27.06
C SER A 17 1.16 -8.60 27.84
N PHE A 18 1.30 -7.48 27.13
CA PHE A 18 0.98 -6.18 27.72
C PHE A 18 -0.54 -6.11 27.81
N THR A 19 -1.09 -6.47 28.97
CA THR A 19 -2.46 -6.10 29.32
C THR A 19 -2.50 -4.60 29.60
N ALA A 20 -2.38 -3.80 28.54
CA ALA A 20 -2.90 -2.45 28.53
C ALA A 20 -4.42 -2.60 28.41
N CYS A 21 -5.14 -2.26 29.48
CA CYS A 21 -6.57 -2.04 29.35
C CYS A 21 -6.76 -0.83 28.42
N GLY A 22 -7.09 -1.11 27.15
CA GLY A 22 -7.30 -0.12 26.10
C GLY A 22 -6.39 -0.38 24.90
N GLY A 23 -6.95 -0.29 23.70
CA GLY A 23 -6.25 -0.44 22.42
C GLY A 23 -5.21 0.63 22.10
N ASP A 24 -4.40 1.03 23.08
CA ASP A 24 -3.28 1.96 22.96
C ASP A 24 -2.00 1.18 22.62
N ILE A 25 -1.37 1.57 21.51
CA ILE A 25 -0.14 0.96 20.99
C ILE A 25 1.08 1.85 21.19
N THR A 26 0.96 2.95 21.95
CA THR A 26 2.06 3.89 22.20
C THR A 26 3.31 3.17 22.71
N GLY A 27 4.44 3.37 21.99
CA GLY A 27 5.74 2.83 22.35
C GLY A 27 6.05 1.43 21.80
N ARG A 28 5.13 0.82 21.03
CA ARG A 28 5.39 -0.45 20.32
C ARG A 28 6.52 -0.33 19.30
N SER A 29 6.75 0.84 18.73
CA SER A 29 7.91 1.20 17.89
C SER A 29 9.26 0.90 18.54
N GLN A 30 9.33 0.84 19.88
CA GLN A 30 10.56 0.47 20.60
C GLN A 30 10.83 -1.04 20.64
N THR A 31 9.86 -1.86 20.20
CA THR A 31 9.91 -3.33 20.33
C THR A 31 10.27 -4.05 19.04
N ALA A 32 10.08 -3.40 17.89
CA ALA A 32 10.41 -3.93 16.58
C ALA A 32 10.89 -2.80 15.67
N SER A 33 11.85 -3.10 14.80
CA SER A 33 12.32 -2.18 13.76
C SER A 33 12.17 -2.86 12.41
N VAL A 34 11.68 -2.12 11.43
CA VAL A 34 11.61 -2.53 10.02
C VAL A 34 12.72 -1.91 9.17
N VAL A 35 13.54 -1.03 9.78
CA VAL A 35 14.69 -0.40 9.12
C VAL A 35 15.70 -1.47 8.71
N GLY A 36 16.04 -1.49 7.42
CA GLY A 36 16.97 -2.45 6.81
C GLY A 36 16.44 -3.88 6.76
N ARG A 37 15.14 -4.11 6.97
CA ARG A 37 14.53 -5.44 6.87
C ARG A 37 14.58 -5.94 5.43
N ASP A 38 14.95 -7.21 5.25
CA ASP A 38 14.93 -7.86 3.95
C ASP A 38 13.50 -7.91 3.40
N VAL A 39 13.35 -7.52 2.13
CA VAL A 39 12.08 -7.53 1.40
C VAL A 39 12.06 -8.75 0.46
N PRO A 40 11.02 -9.59 0.49
CA PRO A 40 10.93 -10.72 -0.42
C PRO A 40 10.72 -10.25 -1.86
N THR A 41 11.18 -11.07 -2.81
CA THR A 41 10.88 -10.92 -4.23
C THR A 41 9.78 -11.87 -4.64
N PHE A 42 9.01 -11.52 -5.66
CA PHE A 42 8.00 -12.40 -6.25
C PHE A 42 8.39 -12.82 -7.66
N ALA A 43 7.93 -13.98 -8.11
CA ALA A 43 8.06 -14.37 -9.51
C ALA A 43 6.81 -13.96 -10.27
N VAL A 44 6.96 -13.40 -11.47
CA VAL A 44 5.86 -13.26 -12.41
C VAL A 44 5.48 -14.63 -12.97
N ASP A 45 4.24 -14.78 -13.43
CA ASP A 45 3.77 -16.03 -13.99
C ASP A 45 4.42 -16.36 -15.35
N ALA A 46 4.01 -17.47 -15.97
CA ALA A 46 4.55 -17.90 -17.27
C ALA A 46 4.21 -16.95 -18.44
N ASN A 47 3.15 -16.14 -18.32
CA ASN A 47 2.76 -15.12 -19.28
C ASN A 47 3.43 -13.76 -18.99
N GLY A 48 4.09 -13.64 -17.83
CA GLY A 48 4.67 -12.39 -17.33
C GLY A 48 3.68 -11.54 -16.55
N ASP A 49 2.58 -12.12 -16.09
CA ASP A 49 1.52 -11.44 -15.36
C ASP A 49 1.75 -11.50 -13.85
N PHE A 50 1.28 -10.47 -13.16
CA PHE A 50 1.26 -10.37 -11.70
C PHE A 50 0.03 -9.59 -11.25
N THR A 51 -0.77 -10.15 -10.34
CA THR A 51 -2.05 -9.58 -9.91
C THR A 51 -1.94 -8.99 -8.51
N VAL A 52 -2.34 -7.72 -8.38
CA VAL A 52 -2.42 -7.00 -7.11
C VAL A 52 -3.87 -6.68 -6.78
N LEU A 53 -4.30 -6.97 -5.55
CA LEU A 53 -5.49 -6.33 -4.97
C LEU A 53 -5.08 -5.19 -4.06
N GLN A 54 -5.59 -3.99 -4.30
CA GLN A 54 -5.32 -2.81 -3.49
C GLN A 54 -6.56 -2.40 -2.69
N PHE A 55 -6.44 -2.47 -1.37
CA PHE A 55 -7.39 -1.93 -0.40
C PHE A 55 -6.84 -0.64 0.19
N THR A 56 -7.73 0.27 0.58
CA THR A 56 -7.37 1.54 1.21
C THR A 56 -8.52 2.04 2.07
N ASP A 57 -8.23 2.90 3.04
CA ASP A 57 -9.27 3.64 3.75
C ASP A 57 -10.35 2.71 4.34
N THR A 58 -9.91 1.68 5.07
CA THR A 58 -10.85 0.81 5.79
C THR A 58 -11.39 1.48 7.05
N HIS A 59 -10.63 2.41 7.65
CA HIS A 59 -10.98 3.16 8.86
C HIS A 59 -11.58 2.26 9.95
N LEU A 60 -10.92 1.14 10.22
CA LEU A 60 -11.38 0.18 11.23
C LEU A 60 -11.35 0.85 12.62
N ILE A 61 -12.38 0.56 13.42
CA ILE A 61 -12.53 1.09 14.77
C ILE A 61 -11.90 0.14 15.79
N SER A 62 -12.19 -1.15 15.68
CA SER A 62 -11.70 -2.20 16.58
C SER A 62 -11.48 -3.55 15.90
N GLY A 63 -11.86 -3.68 14.63
CA GLY A 63 -11.93 -4.96 13.93
C GLY A 63 -13.18 -5.79 14.28
N THR A 64 -13.98 -5.34 15.26
CA THR A 64 -15.08 -6.13 15.86
C THR A 64 -16.42 -5.40 15.87
N THR A 65 -16.49 -4.17 15.35
CA THR A 65 -17.79 -3.54 15.11
C THR A 65 -18.48 -4.20 13.92
N GLY A 66 -19.82 -4.14 13.84
CA GLY A 66 -20.53 -4.77 12.71
C GLY A 66 -20.14 -4.21 11.33
N LYS A 67 -19.66 -2.96 11.25
CA LYS A 67 -19.13 -2.39 9.99
C LYS A 67 -17.71 -2.88 9.70
N ASP A 68 -16.88 -3.04 10.73
CA ASP A 68 -15.52 -3.60 10.62
C ASP A 68 -15.58 -5.07 10.19
N GLU A 69 -16.43 -5.88 10.83
CA GLU A 69 -16.63 -7.29 10.49
C GLU A 69 -17.10 -7.45 9.04
N LYS A 70 -18.04 -6.60 8.60
CA LYS A 70 -18.50 -6.60 7.21
C LYS A 70 -17.38 -6.22 6.23
N THR A 71 -16.53 -5.27 6.60
CA THR A 71 -15.36 -4.84 5.81
C THR A 71 -14.35 -5.98 5.67
N LEU A 72 -13.99 -6.62 6.78
CA LEU A 72 -13.04 -7.74 6.82
C LEU A 72 -13.58 -8.97 6.06
N ALA A 73 -14.88 -9.25 6.15
CA ALA A 73 -15.52 -10.32 5.38
C ALA A 73 -15.48 -10.05 3.87
N ALA A 74 -15.65 -8.79 3.45
CA ALA A 74 -15.54 -8.40 2.05
C ALA A 74 -14.09 -8.52 1.54
N ILE A 75 -13.10 -8.05 2.31
CA ILE A 75 -11.67 -8.22 2.00
C ILE A 75 -11.34 -9.70 1.81
N ARG A 76 -11.74 -10.55 2.76
CA ARG A 76 -11.58 -12.00 2.65
C ARG A 76 -12.18 -12.53 1.35
N THR A 77 -13.43 -12.18 1.08
CA THR A 77 -14.17 -12.66 -0.10
C THR A 77 -13.42 -12.30 -1.39
N GLN A 78 -12.90 -11.08 -1.50
CA GLN A 78 -12.15 -10.66 -2.68
C GLN A 78 -10.81 -11.39 -2.79
N ILE A 79 -10.07 -11.58 -1.69
CA ILE A 79 -8.81 -12.34 -1.72
C ILE A 79 -9.07 -13.79 -2.15
N GLU A 80 -10.08 -14.45 -1.57
CA GLU A 80 -10.43 -15.84 -1.90
C GLU A 80 -10.96 -16.00 -3.34
N THR A 81 -11.66 -14.98 -3.86
CA THR A 81 -12.25 -15.02 -5.21
C THR A 81 -11.24 -14.69 -6.30
N GLN A 82 -10.42 -13.65 -6.11
CA GLN A 82 -9.48 -13.18 -7.13
C GLN A 82 -8.13 -13.86 -7.04
N THR A 83 -7.78 -14.45 -5.88
CA THR A 83 -6.51 -15.15 -5.64
C THR A 83 -5.28 -14.34 -6.10
N PRO A 84 -5.09 -13.10 -5.60
CA PRO A 84 -4.01 -12.24 -6.07
C PRO A 84 -2.63 -12.74 -5.63
N ASP A 85 -1.60 -12.38 -6.39
CA ASP A 85 -0.21 -12.66 -6.01
C ASP A 85 0.23 -11.81 -4.80
N LEU A 86 -0.27 -10.56 -4.72
CA LEU A 86 0.00 -9.64 -3.63
C LEU A 86 -1.24 -8.82 -3.28
N VAL A 87 -1.44 -8.57 -1.99
CA VAL A 87 -2.38 -7.54 -1.53
C VAL A 87 -1.61 -6.29 -1.12
N VAL A 88 -2.15 -5.11 -1.41
CA VAL A 88 -1.61 -3.82 -0.97
C VAL A 88 -2.66 -3.14 -0.09
N PHE A 89 -2.25 -2.71 1.10
CA PHE A 89 -3.00 -1.77 1.94
C PHE A 89 -2.35 -0.39 1.83
N SER A 90 -2.98 0.52 1.09
CA SER A 90 -2.44 1.85 0.80
C SER A 90 -2.89 2.93 1.79
N GLY A 91 -2.81 2.64 3.09
CA GLY A 91 -3.04 3.58 4.17
C GLY A 91 -4.48 3.67 4.70
N ASP A 92 -4.61 4.39 5.81
CA ASP A 92 -5.85 4.62 6.55
C ASP A 92 -6.60 3.30 6.85
N MET A 93 -5.81 2.33 7.32
CA MET A 93 -6.34 1.05 7.74
C MET A 93 -7.21 1.22 8.98
N VAL A 94 -6.73 2.01 9.95
CA VAL A 94 -7.42 2.30 11.20
C VAL A 94 -7.84 3.76 11.26
N GLU A 95 -8.93 4.00 11.95
CA GLU A 95 -9.43 5.36 12.17
C GLU A 95 -8.50 6.14 13.13
N GLY A 96 -8.36 7.45 12.89
CA GLY A 96 -7.37 8.31 13.53
C GLY A 96 -7.92 9.18 14.67
N SER A 97 -9.19 9.59 14.57
CA SER A 97 -9.73 10.62 15.47
C SER A 97 -11.10 10.31 16.08
N ASN A 98 -11.57 9.06 16.01
CA ASN A 98 -12.94 8.74 16.45
C ASN A 98 -13.19 8.95 17.94
N ALA A 99 -14.36 9.52 18.26
CA ALA A 99 -14.92 9.56 19.60
C ALA A 99 -15.70 8.27 19.95
N ASP A 100 -15.78 7.29 19.03
CA ASP A 100 -16.46 6.02 19.28
C ASP A 100 -15.84 5.33 20.50
N PRO A 101 -16.63 5.04 21.56
CA PRO A 101 -16.13 4.41 22.77
C PRO A 101 -15.65 2.97 22.54
N ARG A 102 -15.93 2.38 21.39
CA ARG A 102 -15.47 1.04 20.98
C ARG A 102 -14.11 1.07 20.30
N PHE A 103 -13.54 2.25 20.03
CA PHE A 103 -12.24 2.36 19.36
C PHE A 103 -11.14 1.62 20.12
N ASP A 104 -10.51 0.67 19.42
CA ASP A 104 -9.43 -0.17 19.91
C ASP A 104 -8.44 -0.42 18.76
N LYS A 105 -7.41 0.44 18.65
CA LYS A 105 -6.45 0.40 17.56
C LYS A 105 -5.68 -0.93 17.52
N LEU A 106 -5.24 -1.44 18.67
CA LEU A 106 -4.53 -2.71 18.74
C LEU A 106 -5.40 -3.85 18.20
N SER A 107 -6.66 -3.96 18.67
CA SER A 107 -7.60 -4.99 18.22
C SER A 107 -7.86 -4.91 16.72
N ALA A 108 -8.00 -3.70 16.16
CA ALA A 108 -8.19 -3.53 14.72
C ALA A 108 -7.00 -4.07 13.92
N LEU A 109 -5.78 -3.66 14.29
CA LEU A 109 -4.54 -4.10 13.64
C LEU A 109 -4.32 -5.61 13.78
N GLU A 110 -4.57 -6.17 14.97
CA GLU A 110 -4.45 -7.61 15.22
C GLU A 110 -5.45 -8.43 14.41
N THR A 111 -6.67 -7.90 14.22
CA THR A 111 -7.69 -8.57 13.42
C THR A 111 -7.29 -8.63 11.94
N VAL A 112 -6.73 -7.54 11.39
CA VAL A 112 -6.21 -7.53 10.02
C VAL A 112 -5.02 -8.48 9.89
N GLY A 113 -4.03 -8.38 10.78
CA GLY A 113 -2.86 -9.27 10.75
C GLY A 113 -3.26 -10.75 10.82
N ALA A 114 -4.15 -11.11 11.75
CA ALA A 114 -4.65 -12.48 11.89
C ALA A 114 -5.40 -12.98 10.64
N LEU A 115 -6.19 -12.11 9.99
CA LEU A 115 -6.88 -12.45 8.74
C LEU A 115 -5.89 -12.89 7.65
N PHE A 116 -4.81 -12.12 7.44
CA PHE A 116 -3.82 -12.44 6.41
C PHE A 116 -2.98 -13.68 6.75
N GLU A 117 -2.67 -13.90 8.03
CA GLU A 117 -2.02 -15.14 8.47
C GLU A 117 -2.91 -16.37 8.25
N GLU A 118 -4.22 -16.26 8.50
CA GLU A 118 -5.17 -17.35 8.26
C GLU A 118 -5.28 -17.69 6.76
N LEU A 119 -5.31 -16.66 5.91
CA LEU A 119 -5.37 -16.82 4.45
C LEU A 119 -4.04 -17.27 3.83
N GLY A 120 -2.92 -17.09 4.54
CA GLY A 120 -1.58 -17.31 3.98
C GLY A 120 -1.26 -16.34 2.83
N GLN A 121 -1.90 -15.16 2.82
CA GLN A 121 -1.80 -14.17 1.76
C GLN A 121 -0.74 -13.14 2.11
N TYR A 122 0.29 -12.99 1.29
CA TYR A 122 1.25 -11.89 1.44
C TYR A 122 0.59 -10.55 1.14
N TRP A 123 0.94 -9.55 1.94
CA TRP A 123 0.42 -8.20 1.78
C TRP A 123 1.46 -7.14 2.13
N ALA A 124 1.44 -6.03 1.41
CA ALA A 124 2.28 -4.86 1.61
C ALA A 124 1.47 -3.74 2.26
N TYR A 125 2.10 -2.97 3.15
CA TYR A 125 1.47 -1.87 3.87
C TYR A 125 2.26 -0.58 3.70
N VAL A 126 1.55 0.51 3.38
CA VAL A 126 2.04 1.87 3.56
C VAL A 126 1.06 2.62 4.46
N PRO A 127 1.55 3.51 5.34
CA PRO A 127 0.70 4.24 6.25
C PRO A 127 -0.11 5.34 5.57
N GLY A 128 -1.29 5.59 6.11
CA GLY A 128 -2.10 6.77 5.82
C GLY A 128 -2.03 7.81 6.92
N ASN A 129 -2.66 8.96 6.68
CA ASN A 129 -2.58 10.09 7.61
C ASN A 129 -3.34 9.84 8.93
N ASN A 130 -4.30 8.92 8.96
CA ASN A 130 -5.06 8.58 10.16
C ASN A 130 -4.42 7.45 10.99
N ASP A 131 -3.59 6.61 10.38
CA ASP A 131 -3.05 5.41 11.05
C ASP A 131 -2.24 5.75 12.30
N GLY A 132 -1.47 6.85 12.27
CA GLY A 132 -0.68 7.34 13.41
C GLY A 132 -1.40 8.31 14.34
N GLU A 133 -2.68 8.63 14.11
CA GLU A 133 -3.44 9.54 14.98
C GLU A 133 -4.08 8.77 16.15
N LYS A 134 -3.98 9.31 17.37
CA LYS A 134 -4.55 8.77 18.63
C LYS A 134 -4.02 7.36 19.00
N ASN A 135 -3.75 7.13 20.29
CA ASN A 135 -3.42 5.80 20.80
C ASN A 135 -2.19 5.13 20.13
N GLY A 136 -1.20 5.92 19.70
CA GLY A 136 0.05 5.45 19.11
C GLY A 136 0.39 6.11 17.78
N SER A 137 1.68 6.15 17.46
CA SER A 137 2.27 6.73 16.25
C SER A 137 2.18 5.80 15.03
N THR A 138 2.50 6.33 13.84
CA THR A 138 2.63 5.53 12.62
C THR A 138 3.68 4.42 12.79
N GLU A 139 4.80 4.72 13.44
CA GLU A 139 5.85 3.76 13.75
C GLU A 139 5.37 2.68 14.73
N ASP A 140 4.45 3.01 15.64
CA ASP A 140 3.83 2.01 16.51
C ASP A 140 2.92 1.06 15.72
N VAL A 141 2.15 1.57 14.74
CA VAL A 141 1.33 0.75 13.84
C VAL A 141 2.22 -0.20 13.03
N VAL A 142 3.28 0.33 12.41
CA VAL A 142 4.28 -0.45 11.67
C VAL A 142 4.87 -1.53 12.56
N ALA A 143 5.26 -1.21 13.80
CA ALA A 143 5.81 -2.22 14.72
C ALA A 143 4.81 -3.34 15.03
N VAL A 144 3.53 -3.03 15.25
CA VAL A 144 2.48 -4.04 15.48
C VAL A 144 2.30 -4.94 14.26
N LEU A 145 2.15 -4.35 13.08
CA LEU A 145 1.90 -5.08 11.83
C LEU A 145 3.13 -5.90 11.39
N SER A 146 4.34 -5.43 11.69
CA SER A 146 5.60 -6.09 11.32
C SER A 146 5.79 -7.46 11.96
N ALA A 147 5.04 -7.77 13.03
CA ALA A 147 5.08 -9.04 13.73
C ALA A 147 4.39 -10.19 12.96
N TYR A 148 3.58 -9.88 11.95
CA TYR A 148 2.90 -10.85 11.11
C TYR A 148 3.81 -11.29 9.95
N GLY A 149 3.95 -12.61 9.74
CA GLY A 149 4.91 -13.20 8.81
C GLY A 149 4.60 -12.96 7.34
N HIS A 150 3.32 -12.79 7.01
CA HIS A 150 2.85 -12.47 5.66
C HIS A 150 2.76 -10.95 5.40
N CYS A 151 3.00 -10.12 6.42
CA CYS A 151 3.06 -8.66 6.24
C CYS A 151 4.46 -8.24 5.77
N ILE A 152 4.52 -7.65 4.59
CA ILE A 152 5.73 -7.15 3.97
C ILE A 152 5.81 -5.65 4.22
N MET A 153 6.79 -5.27 5.01
CA MET A 153 7.18 -3.89 5.25
C MET A 153 8.66 -3.83 5.57
N ALA A 154 9.30 -2.78 5.09
CA ALA A 154 10.65 -2.41 5.46
C ALA A 154 10.76 -0.89 5.44
N ASP A 155 11.85 -0.40 5.99
CA ASP A 155 12.21 0.99 5.87
C ASP A 155 13.69 1.11 5.50
N ALA A 156 14.03 2.10 4.68
CA ALA A 156 15.43 2.35 4.35
C ALA A 156 16.11 3.17 5.44
N GLU A 157 17.43 3.00 5.59
CA GLU A 157 18.15 3.62 6.70
C GLU A 157 18.15 5.16 6.61
N ASN A 158 17.89 5.80 7.76
CA ASN A 158 18.00 7.25 7.95
C ASN A 158 17.09 8.08 7.04
N LEU A 159 15.86 7.61 6.79
CA LEU A 159 14.84 8.35 6.06
C LEU A 159 13.76 8.89 6.99
N THR A 160 13.09 9.94 6.53
CA THR A 160 11.86 10.45 7.12
C THR A 160 10.69 9.50 6.83
N GLY A 161 9.80 9.32 7.81
CA GLY A 161 8.65 8.43 7.73
C GLY A 161 8.92 7.07 8.37
N ALA A 162 8.00 6.13 8.16
CA ALA A 162 8.02 4.82 8.81
C ALA A 162 8.20 3.64 7.84
N THR A 163 8.00 3.85 6.53
CA THR A 163 8.16 2.80 5.51
C THR A 163 8.64 3.36 4.16
N GLN A 164 9.81 2.94 3.70
CA GLN A 164 10.28 3.09 2.32
C GLN A 164 10.94 1.81 1.83
N TYR A 165 10.29 1.10 0.91
CA TYR A 165 10.78 -0.20 0.45
C TYR A 165 10.30 -0.55 -0.96
N ALA A 166 10.96 -1.53 -1.59
CA ALA A 166 10.61 -1.98 -2.94
C ALA A 166 10.50 -3.50 -3.00
N ILE A 167 9.42 -4.00 -3.57
CA ILE A 167 9.21 -5.42 -3.89
C ILE A 167 9.56 -5.62 -5.37
N ASP A 168 10.59 -6.40 -5.64
CA ASP A 168 10.99 -6.73 -7.01
C ASP A 168 10.22 -7.96 -7.52
N LEU A 169 9.73 -7.84 -8.76
CA LEU A 169 9.12 -8.92 -9.51
C LEU A 169 10.16 -9.48 -10.47
N LEU A 170 10.41 -10.78 -10.42
CA LEU A 170 11.46 -11.46 -11.15
C LEU A 170 10.88 -12.40 -12.21
N ARG A 171 11.57 -12.52 -13.34
CA ARG A 171 11.30 -13.56 -14.34
C ARG A 171 11.82 -14.91 -13.85
N ALA A 172 11.43 -15.98 -14.54
CA ALA A 172 11.88 -17.34 -14.25
C ALA A 172 13.42 -17.52 -14.26
N ASP A 173 14.15 -16.68 -15.00
CA ASP A 173 15.62 -16.69 -15.05
C ASP A 173 16.28 -15.84 -13.95
N GLY A 174 15.49 -15.24 -13.06
CA GLY A 174 15.94 -14.37 -11.97
C GLY A 174 16.19 -12.92 -12.38
N SER A 175 15.97 -12.53 -13.64
CA SER A 175 16.09 -11.14 -14.08
C SER A 175 14.93 -10.27 -13.58
N LEU A 176 15.20 -8.99 -13.34
CA LEU A 176 14.20 -8.02 -12.90
C LEU A 176 13.16 -7.79 -14.00
N ALA A 177 11.91 -8.16 -13.73
CA ALA A 177 10.76 -7.92 -14.60
C ALA A 177 10.17 -6.52 -14.36
N HIS A 178 9.93 -6.19 -13.09
CA HIS A 178 9.23 -4.97 -12.66
C HIS A 178 9.55 -4.70 -11.18
N SER A 179 9.24 -3.51 -10.67
CA SER A 179 9.42 -3.20 -9.24
C SER A 179 8.26 -2.36 -8.69
N LEU A 180 7.79 -2.72 -7.49
CA LEU A 180 6.71 -2.04 -6.77
C LEU A 180 7.33 -1.27 -5.59
N LEU A 181 7.28 0.06 -5.62
CA LEU A 181 7.79 0.92 -4.57
C LEU A 181 6.66 1.32 -3.62
N PHE A 182 6.93 1.23 -2.32
CA PHE A 182 6.01 1.52 -1.24
C PHE A 182 6.58 2.66 -0.39
N MET A 183 5.86 3.77 -0.32
CA MET A 183 6.33 5.00 0.33
C MET A 183 5.34 5.50 1.37
N ASP A 184 5.85 5.90 2.52
CA ASP A 184 5.15 6.70 3.50
C ASP A 184 4.99 8.13 2.98
N SER A 185 3.77 8.54 2.68
CA SER A 185 3.46 9.91 2.25
C SER A 185 3.39 10.93 3.41
N LEU A 186 3.68 10.48 4.62
CA LEU A 186 3.51 11.14 5.91
C LEU A 186 2.04 11.30 6.32
N ALA A 187 1.81 12.00 7.43
CA ALA A 187 0.50 12.23 8.02
C ALA A 187 0.19 13.73 8.10
N ARG A 188 -0.22 14.24 9.27
CA ARG A 188 -0.41 15.67 9.51
C ARG A 188 0.78 16.30 10.23
N ASP A 189 1.02 17.57 9.96
CA ASP A 189 2.04 18.36 10.64
C ASP A 189 1.55 18.89 12.01
N ALA A 190 2.40 19.67 12.70
CA ALA A 190 2.08 20.25 14.00
C ALA A 190 0.94 21.29 13.97
N HIS A 191 0.55 21.78 12.79
CA HIS A 191 -0.57 22.71 12.59
C HIS A 191 -1.85 22.00 12.12
N ASN A 192 -1.84 20.66 12.09
CA ASN A 192 -2.93 19.82 11.61
C ASN A 192 -3.19 19.94 10.10
N GLU A 193 -2.22 20.43 9.34
CA GLU A 193 -2.23 20.44 7.88
C GLU A 193 -1.66 19.10 7.36
N TYR A 194 -2.03 18.67 6.15
CA TYR A 194 -1.42 17.49 5.55
C TYR A 194 0.05 17.75 5.29
N ASP A 195 0.90 16.89 5.81
CA ASP A 195 2.32 16.93 5.54
C ASP A 195 2.63 16.30 4.17
N PHE A 196 3.88 16.36 3.75
CA PHE A 196 4.32 15.90 2.44
C PHE A 196 5.72 15.29 2.49
N MET A 197 6.01 14.42 1.53
CA MET A 197 7.26 13.69 1.45
C MET A 197 8.48 14.61 1.44
N LYS A 198 9.49 14.27 2.22
CA LYS A 198 10.71 15.07 2.38
C LYS A 198 11.76 14.74 1.32
N ALA A 199 12.78 15.58 1.26
CA ALA A 199 13.82 15.49 0.23
C ALA A 199 14.60 14.17 0.26
N ASP A 200 14.79 13.57 1.43
CA ASP A 200 15.41 12.25 1.61
C ASP A 200 14.54 11.12 1.04
N GLN A 201 13.22 11.14 1.25
CA GLN A 201 12.28 10.19 0.66
C GLN A 201 12.23 10.33 -0.87
N VAL A 202 12.21 11.56 -1.38
CA VAL A 202 12.28 11.84 -2.83
C VAL A 202 13.61 11.35 -3.43
N GLN A 203 14.71 11.58 -2.72
CA GLN A 203 16.03 11.10 -3.14
C GLN A 203 16.11 9.58 -3.14
N TRP A 204 15.53 8.92 -2.12
CA TRP A 204 15.42 7.47 -2.06
C TRP A 204 14.66 6.89 -3.26
N ALA A 205 13.53 7.50 -3.65
CA ALA A 205 12.79 7.08 -4.83
C ALA A 205 13.64 7.22 -6.09
N LYS A 206 14.33 8.35 -6.25
CA LYS A 206 15.25 8.60 -7.38
C LYS A 206 16.32 7.53 -7.48
N ASP A 207 17.01 7.26 -6.38
CA ASP A 207 18.13 6.32 -6.34
C ASP A 207 17.67 4.87 -6.53
N THR A 208 16.54 4.50 -5.92
CA THR A 208 15.93 3.18 -6.07
C THR A 208 15.54 2.93 -7.53
N ILE A 209 14.87 3.88 -8.18
CA ILE A 209 14.48 3.76 -9.59
C ILE A 209 15.73 3.66 -10.49
N ALA A 210 16.73 4.50 -10.26
CA ALA A 210 18.00 4.44 -11.00
C ALA A 210 18.70 3.07 -10.84
N GLN A 211 18.66 2.48 -9.64
CA GLN A 211 19.17 1.13 -9.40
C GLN A 211 18.40 0.08 -10.21
N LYS A 212 17.06 0.17 -10.27
CA LYS A 212 16.24 -0.74 -11.09
C LYS A 212 16.57 -0.60 -12.57
N GLN A 213 16.70 0.62 -13.07
CA GLN A 213 17.10 0.88 -14.46
C GLN A 213 18.50 0.38 -14.79
N ALA A 214 19.44 0.44 -13.85
CA ALA A 214 20.77 -0.13 -14.01
C ALA A 214 20.73 -1.67 -14.10
N ALA A 215 19.82 -2.32 -13.36
CA ALA A 215 19.63 -3.77 -13.40
C ALA A 215 18.88 -4.22 -14.68
N ASN A 216 17.89 -3.44 -15.13
CA ASN A 216 17.17 -3.65 -16.38
C ASN A 216 16.79 -2.28 -17.00
N PRO A 217 17.43 -1.86 -18.10
CA PRO A 217 17.16 -0.56 -18.75
C PRO A 217 15.74 -0.37 -19.29
N GLN A 218 14.98 -1.46 -19.43
CA GLN A 218 13.58 -1.45 -19.88
C GLN A 218 12.59 -1.66 -18.73
N VAL A 219 13.07 -1.69 -17.48
CA VAL A 219 12.19 -1.89 -16.33
C VAL A 219 11.15 -0.77 -16.26
N THR A 220 9.93 -1.14 -15.90
CA THR A 220 8.93 -0.18 -15.44
C THR A 220 8.77 -0.33 -13.93
N VAL A 221 8.37 0.74 -13.25
CA VAL A 221 8.10 0.73 -11.81
C VAL A 221 6.68 1.22 -11.52
N SER A 222 6.10 0.71 -10.44
CA SER A 222 4.83 1.20 -9.89
C SER A 222 5.05 1.74 -8.48
N LEU A 223 4.35 2.80 -8.10
CA LEU A 223 4.42 3.40 -6.77
C LEU A 223 3.08 3.30 -6.05
N PHE A 224 3.13 2.97 -4.76
CA PHE A 224 2.01 2.94 -3.85
C PHE A 224 2.32 3.81 -2.63
N PHE A 225 1.44 4.75 -2.35
CA PHE A 225 1.46 5.61 -1.16
C PHE A 225 0.04 6.15 -0.90
N HIS A 226 -0.19 6.80 0.23
CA HIS A 226 -1.56 7.16 0.63
C HIS A 226 -2.01 8.51 0.07
N MET A 227 -1.24 9.58 0.31
CA MET A 227 -1.61 10.97 0.00
C MET A 227 -1.12 11.42 -1.38
N ASN A 228 -1.95 12.17 -2.12
CA ASN A 228 -1.72 12.47 -3.53
C ASN A 228 -0.54 13.42 -3.82
N THR A 229 -0.19 13.50 -5.11
CA THR A 229 0.72 14.51 -5.67
C THR A 229 -0.04 15.45 -6.61
N PRO A 230 0.54 16.62 -6.97
CA PRO A 230 -0.05 17.52 -7.98
C PRO A 230 -0.35 16.88 -9.33
N ASN A 231 0.43 15.90 -9.77
CA ASN A 231 0.19 15.23 -11.06
C ASN A 231 -1.16 14.52 -11.14
N PHE A 232 -1.81 14.16 -10.03
CA PHE A 232 -3.19 13.66 -10.07
C PHE A 232 -4.15 14.70 -10.63
N ALA A 233 -4.03 15.97 -10.21
CA ALA A 233 -4.84 17.05 -10.75
C ALA A 233 -4.54 17.29 -12.24
N PHE A 234 -3.26 17.24 -12.65
CA PHE A 234 -2.90 17.35 -14.06
C PHE A 234 -3.39 16.16 -14.89
N ALA A 235 -3.37 14.96 -14.35
CA ALA A 235 -3.92 13.77 -14.99
C ALA A 235 -5.44 13.88 -15.17
N GLY A 236 -6.17 14.50 -14.23
CA GLY A 236 -7.59 14.79 -14.41
C GLY A 236 -7.88 15.89 -15.44
N GLN A 237 -7.04 16.93 -15.48
CA GLN A 237 -7.24 18.08 -16.38
C GLN A 237 -6.78 17.84 -17.82
N SER A 238 -5.70 17.06 -17.99
CA SER A 238 -4.98 16.92 -19.25
C SER A 238 -4.65 15.47 -19.62
N GLY A 239 -5.00 14.50 -18.77
CA GLY A 239 -4.83 13.08 -19.06
C GLY A 239 -5.96 12.52 -19.92
N VAL A 240 -5.82 11.24 -20.25
CA VAL A 240 -6.79 10.46 -21.02
C VAL A 240 -7.43 9.43 -20.08
N PRO A 241 -8.76 9.25 -20.08
CA PRO A 241 -9.40 8.17 -19.33
C PRO A 241 -8.82 6.80 -19.74
N TYR A 242 -8.58 5.91 -18.78
CA TYR A 242 -8.12 4.55 -19.08
C TYR A 242 -9.12 3.78 -19.96
N SER A 243 -10.40 3.82 -19.60
CA SER A 243 -11.47 3.15 -20.32
C SER A 243 -12.80 3.91 -20.17
N ALA A 244 -13.84 3.41 -20.84
CA ALA A 244 -15.20 3.92 -20.65
C ALA A 244 -15.89 3.33 -19.39
N GLU A 245 -15.32 2.29 -18.78
CA GLU A 245 -15.91 1.55 -17.67
C GLU A 245 -15.41 2.06 -16.31
N ILE A 246 -14.18 2.58 -16.28
CA ILE A 246 -13.58 3.18 -15.09
C ILE A 246 -13.55 4.69 -15.27
N SER A 247 -14.02 5.41 -14.26
CA SER A 247 -14.07 6.87 -14.31
C SER A 247 -12.65 7.46 -14.39
N PRO A 248 -12.42 8.53 -15.16
CA PRO A 248 -11.14 9.23 -15.11
C PRO A 248 -10.99 9.97 -13.79
N VAL A 249 -9.75 10.35 -13.46
CA VAL A 249 -9.49 11.34 -12.41
C VAL A 249 -10.26 12.64 -12.75
N PRO A 250 -11.07 13.20 -11.84
CA PRO A 250 -11.85 14.42 -12.10
C PRO A 250 -10.99 15.63 -12.49
N THR A 251 -11.52 16.50 -13.34
CA THR A 251 -10.81 17.75 -13.74
C THR A 251 -10.60 18.72 -12.59
N ASP A 252 -11.45 18.65 -11.58
CA ASP A 252 -11.45 19.42 -10.33
C ASP A 252 -10.92 18.60 -9.15
N PHE A 253 -10.04 17.62 -9.43
CA PHE A 253 -9.42 16.80 -8.40
C PHE A 253 -8.74 17.62 -7.31
N TYR A 254 -8.78 17.11 -6.08
CA TYR A 254 -8.22 17.73 -4.90
C TYR A 254 -6.72 18.03 -5.03
N SER A 255 -6.36 19.29 -4.82
CA SER A 255 -4.97 19.78 -4.74
C SER A 255 -4.71 20.41 -3.37
N GLY A 256 -4.33 19.59 -2.39
CA GLY A 256 -4.02 20.09 -1.04
C GLY A 256 -2.69 19.63 -0.47
N ILE A 257 -1.89 18.91 -1.26
CA ILE A 257 -0.63 18.29 -0.82
C ILE A 257 0.47 18.64 -1.84
N ASP A 258 0.51 19.91 -2.23
CA ASP A 258 1.36 20.41 -3.32
C ASP A 258 2.86 20.28 -3.01
N GLY A 259 3.23 20.09 -1.73
CA GLY A 259 4.59 19.81 -1.32
C GLY A 259 5.17 18.53 -1.93
N ASN A 260 4.32 17.60 -2.40
CA ASN A 260 4.75 16.39 -3.11
C ASN A 260 5.21 16.63 -4.56
N ALA A 261 5.18 17.87 -5.09
CA ALA A 261 5.62 18.19 -6.46
C ALA A 261 7.07 17.77 -6.78
N ALA A 262 7.94 17.70 -5.76
CA ALA A 262 9.31 17.25 -5.93
C ALA A 262 9.39 15.78 -6.35
N LEU A 263 8.50 14.92 -5.83
CA LEU A 263 8.39 13.53 -6.25
C LEU A 263 7.98 13.46 -7.73
N ASP A 264 6.91 14.16 -8.12
CA ASP A 264 6.43 14.20 -9.51
C ASP A 264 7.55 14.54 -10.50
N SER A 265 8.41 15.49 -10.15
CA SER A 265 9.55 15.90 -10.98
C SER A 265 10.56 14.75 -11.16
N VAL A 266 10.89 14.03 -10.08
CA VAL A 266 11.80 12.88 -10.13
C VAL A 266 11.21 11.71 -10.92
N LEU A 267 9.93 11.43 -10.75
CA LEU A 267 9.24 10.35 -11.47
C LEU A 267 9.22 10.63 -12.98
N ALA A 268 8.94 11.88 -13.37
CA ALA A 268 8.97 12.31 -14.76
C ALA A 268 10.40 12.27 -15.35
N GLU A 269 11.41 12.70 -14.59
CA GLU A 269 12.82 12.60 -15.00
C GLU A 269 13.28 11.16 -15.23
N ALA A 270 12.82 10.22 -14.39
CA ALA A 270 13.18 8.81 -14.52
C ALA A 270 12.58 8.15 -15.77
N GLY A 271 11.38 8.58 -16.17
CA GLY A 271 10.75 8.18 -17.43
C GLY A 271 10.30 6.71 -17.53
N CYS A 272 10.39 5.95 -16.44
CA CYS A 272 10.03 4.53 -16.40
C CYS A 272 8.95 4.20 -15.34
N VAL A 273 8.22 5.21 -14.87
CA VAL A 273 7.13 5.04 -13.90
C VAL A 273 5.84 4.78 -14.67
N GLY A 274 5.32 3.57 -14.57
CA GLY A 274 4.11 3.17 -15.30
C GLY A 274 2.81 3.37 -14.52
N LEU A 275 2.87 3.33 -13.19
CA LEU A 275 1.71 3.49 -12.31
C LEU A 275 2.09 4.24 -11.03
N VAL A 276 1.24 5.16 -10.63
CA VAL A 276 1.18 5.76 -9.29
C VAL A 276 -0.22 5.54 -8.76
N SER A 277 -0.35 4.80 -7.66
CA SER A 277 -1.66 4.45 -7.08
C SER A 277 -1.78 4.88 -5.62
N ILE A 278 -2.92 5.48 -5.29
CA ILE A 278 -3.19 6.08 -3.97
C ILE A 278 -4.59 5.78 -3.43
N GLY A 279 -4.81 6.14 -2.16
CA GLY A 279 -6.12 6.21 -1.50
C GLY A 279 -6.53 7.64 -1.16
N HIS A 280 -6.86 7.89 0.11
CA HIS A 280 -7.04 9.19 0.78
C HIS A 280 -8.27 10.00 0.38
N ILE A 281 -8.60 10.04 -0.91
CA ILE A 281 -9.63 10.92 -1.48
C ILE A 281 -11.05 10.40 -1.24
N HIS A 282 -11.18 9.09 -0.95
CA HIS A 282 -12.46 8.38 -0.77
C HIS A 282 -13.43 8.59 -1.93
N PRO A 283 -12.99 8.39 -3.19
CA PRO A 283 -13.86 8.64 -4.33
C PRO A 283 -15.06 7.67 -4.35
N GLU A 284 -16.14 8.09 -5.03
CA GLU A 284 -17.34 7.27 -5.22
C GLU A 284 -17.11 6.05 -6.13
N THR A 285 -15.96 5.91 -6.76
CA THR A 285 -15.56 4.82 -7.70
C THR A 285 -14.04 4.91 -7.83
N ASN A 286 -13.39 3.87 -8.35
CA ASN A 286 -11.97 4.00 -8.68
C ASN A 286 -11.80 5.01 -9.82
N TYR A 287 -10.74 5.82 -9.74
CA TYR A 287 -10.35 6.70 -10.83
C TYR A 287 -9.06 6.23 -11.48
N VAL A 288 -9.00 6.26 -12.82
CA VAL A 288 -7.77 5.98 -13.56
C VAL A 288 -7.66 6.88 -14.78
N SER A 289 -6.61 7.71 -14.81
CA SER A 289 -6.22 8.51 -15.96
C SER A 289 -4.78 8.21 -16.38
N PHE A 290 -4.53 8.19 -17.69
CA PHE A 290 -3.20 8.11 -18.27
C PHE A 290 -2.66 9.50 -18.57
N TYR A 291 -1.48 9.83 -18.05
CA TYR A 291 -0.85 11.13 -18.22
C TYR A 291 0.67 10.99 -18.24
N ASN A 292 1.33 11.55 -19.26
CA ASN A 292 2.79 11.54 -19.42
C ASN A 292 3.46 10.16 -19.24
N ASN A 293 2.93 9.13 -19.90
CA ASN A 293 3.43 7.75 -19.83
C ASN A 293 3.25 7.05 -18.47
N THR A 294 2.35 7.55 -17.62
CA THR A 294 2.05 7.01 -16.30
C THR A 294 0.54 6.95 -16.08
N TYR A 295 0.05 5.85 -15.51
CA TYR A 295 -1.30 5.77 -14.95
C TYR A 295 -1.33 6.38 -13.55
N TYR A 296 -2.32 7.24 -13.31
CA TYR A 296 -2.64 7.78 -11.99
C TYR A 296 -3.94 7.15 -11.53
N GLN A 297 -3.85 6.31 -10.50
CA GLN A 297 -4.98 5.57 -9.94
C GLN A 297 -5.34 6.09 -8.54
N VAL A 298 -6.63 6.33 -8.32
CA VAL A 298 -7.19 6.65 -7.01
C VAL A 298 -8.18 5.57 -6.66
N VAL A 299 -7.94 4.84 -5.58
CA VAL A 299 -8.78 3.73 -5.15
C VAL A 299 -9.85 4.23 -4.19
N ARG A 300 -11.08 3.77 -4.37
CA ARG A 300 -12.20 4.06 -3.46
C ARG A 300 -12.00 3.41 -2.10
N ALA A 301 -12.65 3.97 -1.09
CA ALA A 301 -12.56 3.45 0.27
C ALA A 301 -13.10 2.00 0.36
N SER A 302 -12.39 1.18 1.13
CA SER A 302 -12.74 -0.22 1.38
C SER A 302 -13.62 -0.40 2.63
N GLY A 303 -13.73 0.62 3.50
CA GLY A 303 -14.48 0.51 4.75
C GLY A 303 -15.98 0.77 4.64
N PHE A 304 -16.82 -0.16 5.12
CA PHE A 304 -18.25 0.12 5.40
C PHE A 304 -18.44 1.18 6.52
N GLY A 305 -17.37 1.45 7.29
CA GLY A 305 -17.23 2.60 8.17
C GLY A 305 -17.38 3.94 7.44
N VAL A 306 -16.84 4.00 6.22
CA VAL A 306 -16.58 5.23 5.45
C VAL A 306 -17.67 5.49 4.41
N THR A 307 -18.06 4.45 3.67
CA THR A 307 -18.97 4.58 2.52
C THR A 307 -20.00 3.44 2.50
N ASP A 308 -21.14 3.70 1.86
CA ASP A 308 -22.19 2.69 1.64
C ASP A 308 -21.88 1.75 0.47
N ALA A 309 -20.95 2.14 -0.41
CA ALA A 309 -20.51 1.35 -1.56
C ALA A 309 -18.97 1.16 -1.54
N PRO A 310 -18.42 0.44 -0.55
CA PRO A 310 -16.99 0.22 -0.50
C PRO A 310 -16.54 -0.73 -1.61
N GLY A 311 -15.24 -0.70 -1.89
CA GLY A 311 -14.62 -1.57 -2.87
C GLY A 311 -13.11 -1.58 -2.78
N CYS A 312 -12.48 -2.21 -3.77
CA CYS A 312 -11.05 -2.22 -3.96
C CYS A 312 -10.70 -2.14 -5.45
N ALA A 313 -9.40 -2.04 -5.75
CA ALA A 313 -8.89 -2.16 -7.12
C ALA A 313 -8.20 -3.51 -7.31
N GLN A 314 -8.43 -4.14 -8.46
CA GLN A 314 -7.55 -5.17 -8.99
C GLN A 314 -6.68 -4.57 -10.09
N ILE A 315 -5.39 -4.85 -10.03
CA ILE A 315 -4.38 -4.39 -10.99
C ILE A 315 -3.67 -5.64 -11.51
N THR A 316 -3.78 -5.92 -12.80
CA THR A 316 -2.95 -6.95 -13.45
C THR A 316 -1.79 -6.27 -14.15
N ILE A 317 -0.57 -6.66 -13.83
CA ILE A 317 0.67 -6.10 -14.39
C ILE A 317 1.24 -7.08 -15.42
N HIS A 318 1.24 -6.69 -16.69
CA HIS A 318 1.78 -7.44 -17.82
C HIS A 318 3.25 -7.06 -18.06
N THR A 319 4.18 -7.70 -17.35
CA THR A 319 5.61 -7.33 -17.36
C THR A 319 6.36 -7.61 -18.67
N ASN A 320 5.69 -8.25 -19.63
CA ASN A 320 6.18 -8.43 -20.99
C ASN A 320 5.71 -7.32 -21.96
N ALA A 321 4.85 -6.40 -21.52
CA ALA A 321 4.43 -5.27 -22.32
C ALA A 321 5.58 -4.27 -22.53
N GLU A 322 5.64 -3.67 -23.73
CA GLU A 322 6.69 -2.71 -24.10
C GLU A 322 6.32 -1.26 -23.77
N THR A 323 5.06 -0.98 -23.43
CA THR A 323 4.55 0.36 -23.12
C THR A 323 3.78 0.37 -21.80
N ALA A 324 3.74 1.51 -21.11
CA ALA A 324 2.97 1.66 -19.89
C ALA A 324 1.47 1.43 -20.14
N GLU A 325 0.92 1.88 -21.28
CA GLU A 325 -0.50 1.71 -21.62
C GLU A 325 -0.94 0.24 -21.71
N ALA A 326 -0.07 -0.63 -22.23
CA ALA A 326 -0.36 -2.06 -22.39
C ALA A 326 0.05 -2.89 -21.16
N MET A 327 0.71 -2.27 -20.17
CA MET A 327 1.26 -2.96 -19.01
C MET A 327 0.24 -3.20 -17.91
N TYR A 328 -0.88 -2.48 -17.88
CA TYR A 328 -1.83 -2.54 -16.77
C TYR A 328 -3.25 -2.77 -17.24
N ASP A 329 -3.89 -3.79 -16.69
CA ASP A 329 -5.34 -3.90 -16.66
C ASP A 329 -5.87 -3.51 -15.28
N PHE A 330 -6.89 -2.66 -15.26
CA PHE A 330 -7.54 -2.20 -14.03
C PHE A 330 -8.97 -2.71 -13.97
N ALA A 331 -9.38 -3.20 -12.79
CA ALA A 331 -10.77 -3.51 -12.49
C ALA A 331 -11.18 -2.92 -11.13
N GLU A 332 -12.42 -2.46 -11.04
CA GLU A 332 -13.06 -2.10 -9.78
C GLU A 332 -13.87 -3.28 -9.24
N LEU A 333 -13.66 -3.62 -7.97
CA LEU A 333 -14.39 -4.67 -7.28
C LEU A 333 -15.20 -4.06 -6.15
N THR A 334 -16.52 -4.21 -6.20
CA THR A 334 -17.43 -3.70 -5.17
C THR A 334 -17.74 -4.76 -4.12
N PHE A 335 -18.03 -4.32 -2.89
CA PHE A 335 -18.31 -5.19 -1.73
C PHE A 335 -19.80 -5.40 -1.47
#